data_AF-A0A9X8MEH6-F1
#
_entry.id   AF-A0A9X8MEH6-F1
#
_cell.length_a   1.000
_cell.length_b   1.000
_cell.length_c   1.000
_cell.angle_alpha   90.00
_cell.angle_beta   90.00
_cell.angle_gamma   90.00
#
_symmetry.space_group_name_H-M   'P 1'
#
loop_
_entity.id
_entity.type
_entity.pdbx_description
1 polymer ?
#
loop_
_entity_poly.entity_id
_entity_poly.type
_entity_poly.pdbx_seq_one_letter_code
_entity_poly.pdbx_strand_id
1 'polypeptide(L)'
;MPDPHEISKRASRWPSQRLALGFVILVCLSLFSLDIWQALRGRGERLQEAEVATSNLARSLAQHADDTVEEVDIVLAGIAERLAWDGIEETNRVRMKAWLQDRINALPQLHGLFIYDQDGRWIVTSNSHDPVNMNNGDREYFAYHRTHKDLGPHIGPVIRSRTTNELVIPVSRRINHPDGRFAGVALATLRVEYFNRFYADFDIDQQGTIFLALHDGTILVRRPFDEALIGKSLAKGRIFSELLPVSATGTGMVKSIVDGVERMSAYRKMDKYPLVVMAAVSKEAALASWYKDMSRSFITGILLIAVAGFGLALIRQIRIDLETERALRESHHALEKMAMEDSLTGLANRRQFDMALKAEISRARRAQTSLGIIMIDIDHFKRYNDLYGHPAGDECIKAVAEAVLSCTRRAVDLAVRYGGEEITVLLPDTDDAGTHQVAENMLNAVRKLAILHEGNENGRIVTISAGVFSCVPKGKGATSQHLIKSADEALYAAKAAGRDRVYPPLSKM
;
A
#
# COMPACT_ATOMS: atom_id res chain seq x y z
N MET A 1 47.59 -27.79 11.02
CA MET A 1 46.79 -27.02 10.03
C MET A 1 45.56 -27.85 9.71
N PRO A 2 44.34 -27.42 10.03
CA PRO A 2 43.14 -28.12 9.61
C PRO A 2 42.76 -27.72 8.17
N ASP A 3 42.15 -28.68 7.48
CA ASP A 3 41.77 -28.73 6.06
C ASP A 3 40.75 -27.63 5.64
N PRO A 4 40.96 -26.89 4.53
CA PRO A 4 40.06 -25.83 4.06
C PRO A 4 38.65 -26.28 3.66
N HIS A 5 38.37 -27.60 3.56
CA HIS A 5 37.09 -28.10 3.05
C HIS A 5 35.95 -28.23 4.06
N GLU A 6 36.16 -28.00 5.36
CA GLU A 6 35.12 -28.15 6.39
C GLU A 6 34.34 -26.87 6.76
N ILE A 7 34.74 -25.69 6.27
CA ILE A 7 34.14 -24.41 6.73
C ILE A 7 32.83 -24.05 5.99
N SER A 8 32.45 -24.73 4.90
CA SER A 8 31.33 -24.29 4.05
C SER A 8 29.93 -24.84 4.40
N LYS A 9 29.77 -25.74 5.38
CA LYS A 9 28.49 -26.45 5.62
C LYS A 9 27.62 -25.93 6.77
N ARG A 10 27.82 -24.69 7.24
CA ARG A 10 26.98 -24.08 8.28
C ARG A 10 26.53 -22.65 8.00
N ALA A 11 26.31 -22.30 6.74
CA ALA A 11 25.49 -21.13 6.42
C ALA A 11 24.02 -21.46 6.73
N SER A 12 23.57 -21.04 7.92
CA SER A 12 22.16 -21.01 8.32
C SER A 12 21.32 -20.47 7.15
N ARG A 13 20.52 -21.34 6.50
CA ARG A 13 19.57 -20.97 5.44
C ARG A 13 18.32 -20.27 5.98
N TRP A 14 18.35 -19.82 7.24
CA TRP A 14 17.21 -19.28 8.00
C TRP A 14 17.34 -17.82 8.52
N PRO A 15 18.01 -16.89 7.81
CA PRO A 15 17.69 -15.46 7.96
C PRO A 15 17.08 -14.79 6.72
N SER A 16 17.40 -15.22 5.49
CA SER A 16 17.16 -14.39 4.29
C SER A 16 15.68 -14.13 3.97
N GLN A 17 14.82 -15.14 4.08
CA GLN A 17 13.39 -14.98 3.78
C GLN A 17 12.63 -14.16 4.84
N ARG A 18 13.00 -14.31 6.12
CA ARG A 18 12.43 -13.52 7.22
C ARG A 18 12.90 -12.07 7.15
N LEU A 19 14.16 -11.86 6.76
CA LEU A 19 14.71 -10.52 6.48
C LEU A 19 14.03 -9.87 5.28
N ALA A 20 13.79 -10.61 4.19
CA ALA A 20 13.07 -10.10 3.02
C ALA A 20 11.63 -9.70 3.35
N LEU A 21 10.92 -10.52 4.14
CA LEU A 21 9.58 -10.17 4.61
C LEU A 21 9.60 -8.93 5.51
N GLY A 22 10.53 -8.87 6.46
CA GLY A 22 10.72 -7.71 7.32
C GLY A 22 11.02 -6.45 6.52
N PHE A 23 11.81 -6.56 5.46
CA PHE A 23 12.13 -5.46 4.55
C PHE A 23 10.89 -4.97 3.78
N VAL A 24 10.10 -5.87 3.18
CA VAL A 24 8.87 -5.49 2.46
C VAL A 24 7.88 -4.80 3.39
N ILE A 25 7.65 -5.36 4.58
CA ILE A 25 6.77 -4.76 5.59
C ILE A 25 7.30 -3.38 6.00
N LEU A 26 8.60 -3.25 6.25
CA LEU A 26 9.22 -1.98 6.63
C LEU A 26 9.06 -0.92 5.53
N VAL A 27 9.28 -1.28 4.27
CA VAL A 27 9.10 -0.38 3.12
C VAL A 27 7.64 0.05 2.98
N CYS A 28 6.70 -0.91 3.01
CA CYS A 28 5.26 -0.59 2.95
C CYS A 28 4.82 0.32 4.10
N LEU A 29 5.26 0.04 5.34
CA LEU A 29 4.97 0.87 6.50
C LEU A 29 5.59 2.26 6.39
N SER A 30 6.82 2.37 5.88
CA SER A 30 7.51 3.65 5.70
C SER A 30 6.82 4.51 4.64
N LEU A 31 6.45 3.92 3.50
CA LEU A 31 5.71 4.61 2.44
C LEU A 31 4.32 5.05 2.92
N PHE A 32 3.61 4.18 3.62
CA PHE A 32 2.29 4.51 4.16
C PHE A 32 2.36 5.59 5.24
N SER A 33 3.37 5.54 6.11
CA SER A 33 3.58 6.55 7.14
C SER A 33 3.92 7.91 6.52
N LEU A 34 4.74 7.93 5.47
CA LEU A 34 5.08 9.16 4.74
C LEU A 34 3.85 9.76 4.05
N ASP A 35 3.05 8.92 3.37
CA ASP A 35 1.84 9.34 2.68
C ASP A 35 0.80 9.91 3.66
N ILE A 36 0.54 9.21 4.77
CA ILE A 36 -0.34 9.72 5.84
C ILE A 36 0.19 11.03 6.41
N TRP A 37 1.50 11.11 6.67
CA TRP A 37 2.09 12.33 7.22
C TRP A 37 1.91 13.52 6.28
N GLN A 38 2.09 13.32 4.97
CA GLN A 38 1.81 14.35 3.96
C GLN A 38 0.32 14.72 3.93
N ALA A 39 -0.58 13.74 3.93
CA ALA A 39 -2.02 13.98 3.94
C ALA A 39 -2.48 14.74 5.20
N LEU A 40 -1.89 14.44 6.37
CA LEU A 40 -2.21 15.14 7.62
C LEU A 40 -1.66 16.57 7.64
N ARG A 41 -0.44 16.80 7.15
CA ARG A 41 0.13 18.15 7.03
C ARG A 41 -0.62 19.00 6.00
N GLY A 42 -1.04 18.38 4.89
CA GLY A 42 -1.72 19.06 3.79
C GLY A 42 -2.98 19.81 4.23
N ARG A 43 -3.66 19.36 5.30
CA ARG A 43 -4.82 20.09 5.85
C ARG A 43 -4.48 21.52 6.26
N GLY A 44 -3.36 21.72 6.95
CA GLY A 44 -2.94 23.03 7.42
C GLY A 44 -2.55 23.95 6.26
N GLU A 45 -1.81 23.39 5.30
CA GLU A 45 -1.39 24.10 4.09
C GLU A 45 -2.59 24.55 3.25
N ARG A 46 -3.59 23.68 3.02
CA ARG A 46 -4.82 24.05 2.28
C ARG A 46 -5.64 25.14 2.98
N LEU A 47 -5.69 25.12 4.32
CA LEU A 47 -6.36 26.19 5.06
C LEU A 47 -5.62 27.52 4.91
N GLN A 48 -4.29 27.50 4.94
CA GLN A 48 -3.48 28.71 4.73
C GLN A 48 -3.59 29.24 3.30
N GLU A 49 -3.64 28.37 2.29
CA GLU A 49 -3.90 28.76 0.90
C GLU A 49 -5.29 29.40 0.76
N ALA A 50 -6.32 28.80 1.35
CA ALA A 50 -7.68 29.36 1.35
C ALA A 50 -7.74 30.71 2.08
N GLU A 51 -7.00 30.87 3.17
CA GLU A 51 -6.87 32.13 3.91
C GLU A 51 -6.24 33.24 3.03
N VAL A 52 -5.14 32.96 2.34
CA VAL A 52 -4.49 33.92 1.45
C VAL A 52 -5.41 34.28 0.27
N ALA A 53 -6.04 33.29 -0.35
CA ALA A 53 -6.94 33.49 -1.47
C ALA A 53 -8.15 34.36 -1.09
N THR A 54 -8.82 34.04 0.03
CA THR A 54 -9.95 34.82 0.54
C THR A 54 -9.55 36.22 0.99
N SER A 55 -8.38 36.38 1.61
CA SER A 55 -7.85 37.71 1.97
C SER A 55 -7.57 38.58 0.75
N ASN A 56 -7.02 38.01 -0.33
CA ASN A 56 -6.80 38.74 -1.57
C ASN A 56 -8.12 39.10 -2.25
N LEU A 57 -9.09 38.19 -2.24
CA LEU A 57 -10.44 38.46 -2.74
C LEU A 57 -11.11 39.62 -1.98
N ALA A 58 -11.10 39.60 -0.64
CA ALA A 58 -11.64 40.68 0.18
C ALA A 58 -10.93 42.02 -0.06
N ARG A 59 -9.62 42.00 -0.33
CA ARG A 59 -8.86 43.20 -0.70
C ARG A 59 -9.34 43.78 -2.03
N SER A 60 -9.45 42.96 -3.07
CA SER A 60 -9.92 43.40 -4.40
C SER A 60 -11.35 43.93 -4.36
N LEU A 61 -12.24 43.27 -3.61
CA LEU A 61 -13.63 43.69 -3.43
C LEU A 61 -13.74 45.02 -2.65
N ALA A 62 -12.90 45.21 -1.63
CA ALA A 62 -12.83 46.47 -0.90
C ALA A 62 -12.33 47.60 -1.79
N GLN A 63 -11.27 47.36 -2.58
CA GLN A 63 -10.77 48.33 -3.55
C GLN A 63 -11.86 48.74 -4.54
N HIS A 64 -12.56 47.77 -5.14
CA HIS A 64 -13.66 48.04 -6.05
C HIS A 64 -14.76 48.88 -5.40
N ALA A 65 -15.15 48.57 -4.15
CA ALA A 65 -16.14 49.35 -3.42
C ALA A 65 -15.64 50.78 -3.10
N ASP A 66 -14.36 50.94 -2.74
CA ASP A 66 -13.74 52.23 -2.45
C ASP A 66 -13.74 53.13 -3.69
N ASP A 67 -13.21 52.61 -4.79
CA ASP A 67 -13.13 53.31 -6.07
C ASP A 67 -14.53 53.68 -6.57
N THR A 68 -15.49 52.76 -6.49
CA THR A 68 -16.87 53.00 -6.95
C THR A 68 -17.52 54.15 -6.17
N VAL A 69 -17.35 54.17 -4.85
CA VAL A 69 -17.93 55.23 -4.00
C VAL A 69 -17.15 56.53 -4.18
N GLU A 70 -15.82 56.47 -4.33
CA GLU A 70 -14.97 57.63 -4.55
C GLU A 70 -15.28 58.36 -5.86
N GLU A 71 -15.46 57.64 -6.95
CA GLU A 71 -15.86 58.23 -8.24
C GLU A 71 -17.16 59.05 -8.11
N VAL A 72 -18.13 58.53 -7.37
CA VAL A 72 -19.41 59.19 -7.13
C VAL A 72 -19.27 60.36 -6.15
N ASP A 73 -18.47 60.19 -5.11
CA ASP A 73 -18.19 61.21 -4.12
C ASP A 73 -17.52 62.44 -4.74
N ILE A 74 -16.59 62.25 -5.68
CA ILE A 74 -15.95 63.33 -6.45
C ILE A 74 -17.00 64.13 -7.25
N VAL A 75 -17.95 63.45 -7.89
CA VAL A 75 -19.06 64.11 -8.61
C VAL A 75 -19.92 64.92 -7.65
N LEU A 76 -20.28 64.37 -6.50
CA LEU A 76 -21.10 65.05 -5.49
C LEU A 76 -20.38 66.24 -4.85
N ALA A 77 -19.07 66.11 -4.59
CA ALA A 77 -18.25 67.19 -4.07
C ALA A 77 -18.25 68.39 -5.02
N GLY A 78 -18.11 68.14 -6.33
CA GLY A 78 -18.18 69.19 -7.34
C GLY A 78 -19.56 69.85 -7.45
N ILE A 79 -20.65 69.09 -7.28
CA ILE A 79 -22.01 69.66 -7.23
C ILE A 79 -22.17 70.53 -5.99
N ALA A 80 -21.78 70.03 -4.82
CA ALA A 80 -21.94 70.74 -3.55
C ALA A 80 -21.12 72.03 -3.51
N GLU A 81 -19.88 72.01 -4.00
CA GLU A 81 -19.02 73.18 -4.09
C GLU A 81 -19.60 74.24 -5.03
N ARG A 82 -19.99 73.85 -6.25
CA ARG A 82 -20.58 74.78 -7.22
C ARG A 82 -21.84 75.44 -6.66
N LEU A 83 -22.76 74.66 -6.11
CA LEU A 83 -24.05 75.17 -5.60
C LEU A 83 -23.91 75.98 -4.32
N ALA A 84 -22.83 75.80 -3.56
CA ALA A 84 -22.56 76.63 -2.39
C ALA A 84 -22.28 78.09 -2.76
N TRP A 85 -21.70 78.33 -3.94
CA TRP A 85 -21.37 79.67 -4.44
C TRP A 85 -22.39 80.22 -5.44
N ASP A 86 -22.84 79.38 -6.38
CA ASP A 86 -23.79 79.79 -7.44
C ASP A 86 -25.21 79.94 -6.90
N GLY A 87 -25.55 79.32 -5.76
CA GLY A 87 -26.90 79.26 -5.22
C GLY A 87 -27.76 78.17 -5.88
N ILE A 88 -28.59 77.51 -5.08
CA ILE A 88 -29.48 76.43 -5.55
C ILE A 88 -30.64 76.99 -6.40
N GLU A 89 -31.17 78.16 -6.04
CA GLU A 89 -32.33 78.75 -6.72
C GLU A 89 -31.92 79.46 -8.03
N GLU A 90 -30.74 80.07 -8.03
CA GLU A 90 -30.17 80.85 -9.13
C GLU A 90 -29.46 79.99 -10.19
N THR A 91 -29.20 78.71 -9.88
CA THR A 91 -28.57 77.77 -10.81
C THR A 91 -29.37 77.58 -12.09
N ASN A 92 -28.68 77.60 -13.24
CA ASN A 92 -29.27 77.24 -14.52
C ASN A 92 -29.65 75.74 -14.55
N ARG A 93 -30.91 75.45 -14.23
CA ARG A 93 -31.45 74.08 -14.10
C ARG A 93 -31.32 73.27 -15.39
N VAL A 94 -31.49 73.89 -16.56
CA VAL A 94 -31.37 73.21 -17.86
C VAL A 94 -29.93 72.73 -18.09
N ARG A 95 -28.95 73.61 -17.86
CA ARG A 95 -27.53 73.26 -17.97
C ARG A 95 -27.13 72.22 -16.94
N MET A 96 -27.58 72.37 -15.69
CA MET A 96 -27.27 71.42 -14.62
C MET A 96 -27.85 70.03 -14.94
N LYS A 97 -29.11 69.95 -15.39
CA LYS A 97 -29.75 68.69 -15.79
C LYS A 97 -28.98 67.98 -16.89
N ALA A 98 -28.60 68.69 -17.96
CA ALA A 98 -27.80 68.12 -19.04
C ALA A 98 -26.46 67.56 -18.52
N TRP A 99 -25.78 68.30 -17.64
CA TRP A 99 -24.53 67.83 -17.03
C TRP A 99 -24.73 66.60 -16.13
N LEU A 100 -25.80 66.54 -15.34
CA LEU A 100 -26.13 65.34 -14.54
C LEU A 100 -26.40 64.12 -15.43
N GLN A 101 -27.11 64.31 -16.55
CA GLN A 101 -27.39 63.26 -17.52
C GLN A 101 -26.10 62.74 -18.18
N ASP A 102 -25.20 63.63 -18.58
CA ASP A 102 -23.87 63.25 -19.10
C ASP A 102 -23.07 62.43 -18.09
N ARG A 103 -23.14 62.78 -16.79
CA ARG A 103 -22.46 62.02 -15.73
C ARG A 103 -23.04 60.62 -15.54
N ILE A 104 -24.36 60.45 -15.61
CA ILE A 104 -24.97 59.11 -15.54
C ILE A 104 -24.59 58.26 -16.73
N ASN A 105 -24.54 58.83 -17.93
CA ASN A 105 -24.13 58.09 -19.13
C ASN A 105 -22.67 57.63 -19.06
N ALA A 106 -21.81 58.37 -18.36
CA ALA A 106 -20.39 58.04 -18.19
C ALA A 106 -20.12 57.03 -17.06
N LEU A 107 -21.00 56.95 -16.05
CA LEU A 107 -20.78 56.18 -14.82
C LEU A 107 -21.85 55.08 -14.68
N PRO A 108 -21.60 53.84 -15.14
CA PRO A 108 -22.61 52.77 -15.16
C PRO A 108 -23.10 52.35 -13.77
N GLN A 109 -22.32 52.60 -12.71
CA GLN A 109 -22.72 52.34 -11.33
C GLN A 109 -23.85 53.26 -10.84
N LEU A 110 -24.03 54.44 -11.47
CA LEU A 110 -25.05 55.39 -11.09
C LEU A 110 -26.43 54.95 -11.58
N HIS A 111 -27.38 54.94 -10.65
CA HIS A 111 -28.80 54.88 -10.94
C HIS A 111 -29.37 56.28 -11.23
N GLY A 112 -28.92 57.30 -10.50
CA GLY A 112 -29.56 58.62 -10.47
C GLY A 112 -28.71 59.66 -9.75
N LEU A 113 -28.84 60.93 -10.16
CA LEU A 113 -28.28 62.11 -9.51
C LEU A 113 -29.38 63.15 -9.27
N PHE A 114 -29.41 63.71 -8.07
CA PHE A 114 -30.49 64.57 -7.62
C PHE A 114 -29.98 65.72 -6.76
N ILE A 115 -30.62 66.87 -6.86
CA ILE A 115 -30.37 68.05 -6.02
C ILE A 115 -31.68 68.42 -5.33
N TYR A 116 -31.64 68.53 -4.00
CA TYR A 116 -32.76 68.91 -3.15
C TYR A 116 -32.48 70.24 -2.43
N ASP A 117 -33.51 71.05 -2.25
CA ASP A 117 -33.43 72.28 -1.43
C ASP A 117 -33.45 71.99 0.08
N GLN A 118 -33.42 73.04 0.89
CA GLN A 118 -33.42 72.99 2.36
C GLN A 118 -34.67 72.31 2.97
N ASP A 119 -35.77 72.22 2.21
CA ASP A 119 -37.01 71.56 2.61
C ASP A 119 -37.14 70.14 2.03
N GLY A 120 -36.17 69.72 1.21
CA GLY A 120 -36.13 68.42 0.55
C GLY A 120 -36.90 68.36 -0.76
N ARG A 121 -37.36 69.48 -1.32
CA ARG A 121 -38.02 69.51 -2.62
C ARG A 121 -37.00 69.31 -3.74
N TRP A 122 -37.44 68.67 -4.82
CA TRP A 122 -36.59 68.35 -5.95
C TRP A 122 -36.33 69.58 -6.81
N ILE A 123 -35.05 69.93 -7.03
CA ILE A 123 -34.64 71.10 -7.81
C ILE A 123 -34.12 70.69 -9.18
N VAL A 124 -33.19 69.73 -9.22
CA VAL A 124 -32.66 69.16 -10.47
C VAL A 124 -32.54 67.65 -10.32
N THR A 125 -32.86 66.91 -11.37
CA THR A 125 -32.71 65.47 -11.45
C THR A 125 -32.08 65.08 -12.78
N SER A 126 -31.33 63.99 -12.79
CA SER A 126 -30.85 63.33 -14.00
C SER A 126 -31.94 62.55 -14.74
N ASN A 127 -33.11 62.34 -14.14
CA ASN A 127 -34.19 61.58 -14.75
C ASN A 127 -34.66 62.24 -16.07
N SER A 128 -35.20 61.41 -16.97
CA SER A 128 -35.75 61.89 -18.26
C SER A 128 -36.87 62.91 -18.06
N HIS A 129 -37.71 62.70 -17.04
CA HIS A 129 -38.83 63.57 -16.69
C HIS A 129 -38.61 64.24 -15.34
N ASP A 130 -38.99 65.51 -15.24
CA ASP A 130 -38.93 66.25 -13.99
C ASP A 130 -40.10 65.84 -13.08
N PRO A 131 -39.83 65.33 -11.87
CA PRO A 131 -40.88 64.91 -10.97
C PRO A 131 -41.67 66.11 -10.45
N VAL A 132 -42.99 66.02 -10.53
CA VAL A 132 -43.92 67.06 -10.05
C VAL A 132 -44.22 66.82 -8.57
N ASN A 133 -44.05 67.84 -7.73
CA ASN A 133 -44.38 67.84 -6.30
C ASN A 133 -43.73 66.73 -5.47
N MET A 134 -42.52 66.27 -5.85
CA MET A 134 -41.76 65.32 -5.04
C MET A 134 -40.91 66.02 -3.98
N ASN A 135 -40.82 65.40 -2.81
CA ASN A 135 -40.04 65.88 -1.68
C ASN A 135 -39.39 64.67 -0.99
N ASN A 136 -38.12 64.78 -0.59
CA ASN A 136 -37.32 63.77 0.10
C ASN A 136 -36.85 64.20 1.50
N GLY A 137 -37.47 65.22 2.07
CA GLY A 137 -37.17 65.74 3.41
C GLY A 137 -37.41 64.72 4.54
N ASP A 138 -38.18 63.67 4.26
CA ASP A 138 -38.46 62.55 5.16
C ASP A 138 -37.40 61.43 5.10
N ARG A 139 -36.49 61.45 4.12
CA ARG A 139 -35.48 60.41 3.92
C ARG A 139 -34.33 60.56 4.93
N GLU A 140 -33.78 59.41 5.33
CA GLU A 140 -32.70 59.32 6.33
C GLU A 140 -31.49 60.20 5.96
N TYR A 141 -30.97 60.07 4.75
CA TYR A 141 -29.82 60.88 4.29
C TYR A 141 -30.08 62.40 4.32
N PHE A 142 -31.34 62.82 4.14
CA PHE A 142 -31.70 64.23 4.19
C PHE A 142 -31.75 64.71 5.63
N ALA A 143 -32.39 63.94 6.51
CA ALA A 143 -32.43 64.20 7.94
C ALA A 143 -31.01 64.22 8.55
N TYR A 144 -30.11 63.35 8.08
CA TYR A 144 -28.70 63.33 8.45
C TYR A 144 -28.04 64.69 8.15
N HIS A 145 -28.02 65.12 6.89
CA HIS A 145 -27.36 66.38 6.48
C HIS A 145 -28.02 67.66 7.01
N ARG A 146 -29.31 67.60 7.35
CA ARG A 146 -30.00 68.71 8.03
C ARG A 146 -29.50 68.90 9.47
N THR A 147 -29.11 67.82 10.14
CA THR A 147 -28.73 67.81 11.57
C THR A 147 -27.22 67.77 11.79
N HIS A 148 -26.46 67.25 10.84
CA HIS A 148 -25.00 67.14 10.87
C HIS A 148 -24.37 68.23 10.01
N LYS A 149 -23.22 68.76 10.43
CA LYS A 149 -22.52 69.83 9.70
C LYS A 149 -21.37 69.34 8.83
N ASP A 150 -21.07 68.05 8.88
CA ASP A 150 -19.98 67.42 8.14
C ASP A 150 -20.16 67.60 6.62
N LEU A 151 -19.07 67.91 5.93
CA LEU A 151 -19.05 68.11 4.47
C LEU A 151 -18.69 66.83 3.69
N GLY A 152 -18.35 65.77 4.41
CA GLY A 152 -18.07 64.46 3.84
C GLY A 152 -19.34 63.79 3.29
N PRO A 153 -19.18 62.74 2.48
CA PRO A 153 -20.32 61.97 2.02
C PRO A 153 -20.94 61.17 3.15
N HIS A 154 -22.25 61.00 3.08
CA HIS A 154 -23.03 60.06 3.87
C HIS A 154 -23.54 58.94 2.99
N ILE A 155 -23.28 57.70 3.42
CA ILE A 155 -23.75 56.48 2.74
C ILE A 155 -24.85 55.88 3.60
N GLY A 156 -26.07 55.90 3.08
CA GLY A 156 -27.24 55.39 3.79
C GLY A 156 -27.52 53.91 3.51
N PRO A 157 -28.48 53.31 4.23
CA PRO A 157 -28.95 51.96 3.96
C PRO A 157 -29.61 51.87 2.58
N VAL A 158 -29.72 50.66 2.04
CA VAL A 158 -30.43 50.42 0.77
C VAL A 158 -31.89 50.84 0.90
N ILE A 159 -32.36 51.60 -0.07
CA ILE A 159 -33.75 52.03 -0.17
C ILE A 159 -34.32 51.68 -1.54
N ARG A 160 -35.64 51.62 -1.64
CA ARG A 160 -36.31 51.68 -2.94
C ARG A 160 -36.38 53.11 -3.44
N SER A 161 -35.90 53.31 -4.67
CA SER A 161 -36.02 54.55 -5.41
C SER A 161 -37.48 54.94 -5.58
N ARG A 162 -37.83 56.21 -5.32
CA ARG A 162 -39.22 56.69 -5.49
C ARG A 162 -39.68 56.73 -6.94
N THR A 163 -38.73 56.83 -7.87
CA THR A 163 -39.04 57.03 -9.30
C THR A 163 -39.01 55.75 -10.09
N THR A 164 -38.28 54.72 -9.64
CA THR A 164 -38.09 53.46 -10.37
C THR A 164 -38.45 52.21 -9.56
N ASN A 165 -38.62 52.34 -8.24
CA ASN A 165 -38.82 51.22 -7.31
C ASN A 165 -37.65 50.20 -7.23
N GLU A 166 -36.53 50.47 -7.93
CA GLU A 166 -35.30 49.70 -7.85
C GLU A 166 -34.58 49.90 -6.51
N LEU A 167 -33.85 48.88 -6.06
CA LEU A 167 -32.99 48.96 -4.87
C LEU A 167 -31.73 49.76 -5.19
N VAL A 168 -31.48 50.78 -4.38
CA VAL A 168 -30.34 51.69 -4.56
C VAL A 168 -29.65 52.00 -3.24
N ILE A 169 -28.33 52.25 -3.32
CA ILE A 169 -27.52 52.72 -2.19
C ILE A 169 -27.40 54.24 -2.31
N PRO A 170 -27.96 55.03 -1.38
CA PRO A 170 -27.85 56.48 -1.40
C PRO A 170 -26.47 56.93 -0.91
N VAL A 171 -25.77 57.74 -1.71
CA VAL A 171 -24.54 58.46 -1.35
C VAL A 171 -24.86 59.95 -1.48
N SER A 172 -24.67 60.72 -0.41
CA SER A 172 -25.17 62.10 -0.36
C SER A 172 -24.17 63.06 0.28
N ARG A 173 -24.21 64.33 -0.14
CA ARG A 173 -23.45 65.41 0.48
C ARG A 173 -24.35 66.57 0.86
N ARG A 174 -23.99 67.22 1.96
CA ARG A 174 -24.58 68.48 2.42
C ARG A 174 -24.20 69.62 1.48
N ILE A 175 -25.18 70.41 1.05
CA ILE A 175 -24.95 71.68 0.38
C ILE A 175 -25.17 72.78 1.42
N ASN A 176 -24.23 73.70 1.52
CA ASN A 176 -24.33 74.86 2.40
C ASN A 176 -24.47 76.14 1.59
N HIS A 177 -25.11 77.14 2.18
CA HIS A 177 -24.93 78.52 1.77
C HIS A 177 -23.50 78.99 2.10
N PRO A 178 -23.01 80.12 1.52
CA PRO A 178 -21.69 80.66 1.84
C PRO A 178 -21.47 80.96 3.34
N ASP A 179 -22.56 81.19 4.08
CA ASP A 179 -22.55 81.41 5.54
C ASP A 179 -22.51 80.10 6.37
N GLY A 180 -22.47 78.94 5.72
CA GLY A 180 -22.41 77.62 6.34
C GLY A 180 -23.76 77.05 6.80
N ARG A 181 -24.87 77.78 6.62
CA ARG A 181 -26.22 77.24 6.87
C ARG A 181 -26.58 76.18 5.84
N PHE A 182 -27.42 75.23 6.25
CA PHE A 182 -27.90 74.16 5.38
C PHE A 182 -28.73 74.73 4.23
N ALA A 183 -28.30 74.48 2.99
CA ALA A 183 -29.00 74.91 1.78
C ALA A 183 -29.77 73.76 1.11
N GLY A 184 -29.32 72.52 1.32
CA GLY A 184 -29.93 71.36 0.68
C GLY A 184 -28.99 70.14 0.62
N VAL A 185 -29.31 69.19 -0.26
CA VAL A 185 -28.58 67.92 -0.39
C VAL A 185 -28.35 67.59 -1.86
N ALA A 186 -27.10 67.24 -2.19
CA ALA A 186 -26.77 66.55 -3.44
C ALA A 186 -26.78 65.04 -3.17
N LEU A 187 -27.55 64.28 -3.95
CA LEU A 187 -27.69 62.84 -3.82
C LEU A 187 -27.27 62.14 -5.11
N ALA A 188 -26.46 61.11 -4.96
CA ALA A 188 -26.28 60.06 -5.94
C ALA A 188 -26.87 58.77 -5.42
N THR A 189 -27.45 57.96 -6.31
CA THR A 189 -27.92 56.62 -5.97
C THR A 189 -27.14 55.61 -6.77
N LEU A 190 -26.48 54.66 -6.11
CA LEU A 190 -25.76 53.55 -6.76
C LEU A 190 -26.69 52.37 -6.99
N ARG A 191 -26.52 51.67 -8.10
CA ARG A 191 -27.26 50.43 -8.41
C ARG A 191 -26.74 49.29 -7.54
N VAL A 192 -27.60 48.64 -6.74
CA VAL A 192 -27.24 47.39 -6.04
C VAL A 192 -26.84 46.31 -7.04
N GLU A 193 -27.53 46.27 -8.19
CA GLU A 193 -27.28 45.33 -9.27
C GLU A 193 -25.87 45.43 -9.89
N TYR A 194 -25.27 46.62 -9.89
CA TYR A 194 -23.89 46.81 -10.37
C TYR A 194 -22.90 45.98 -9.55
N PHE A 195 -23.01 46.06 -8.21
CA PHE A 195 -22.19 45.27 -7.31
C PHE A 195 -22.53 43.79 -7.37
N ASN A 196 -23.82 43.43 -7.46
CA ASN A 196 -24.24 42.03 -7.56
C ASN A 196 -23.59 41.33 -8.76
N ARG A 197 -23.60 41.97 -9.94
CA ARG A 197 -22.97 41.43 -11.16
C ARG A 197 -21.47 41.24 -10.98
N PHE A 198 -20.78 42.28 -10.50
CA PHE A 198 -19.35 42.18 -10.23
C PHE A 198 -19.01 41.08 -9.22
N TYR A 199 -19.81 40.92 -8.16
CA TYR A 199 -19.58 39.88 -7.16
C TYR A 199 -19.92 38.48 -7.67
N ALA A 200 -20.84 38.35 -8.63
CA ALA A 200 -21.22 37.08 -9.24
C ALA A 200 -20.09 36.45 -10.08
N ASP A 201 -19.21 37.27 -10.66
CA ASP A 201 -18.12 36.83 -11.54
C ASP A 201 -16.97 36.12 -10.80
N PHE A 202 -16.90 36.23 -9.46
CA PHE A 202 -15.87 35.52 -8.70
C PHE A 202 -16.19 34.03 -8.55
N ASP A 203 -15.22 33.18 -8.83
CA ASP A 203 -15.33 31.73 -8.64
C ASP A 203 -15.20 31.38 -7.15
N ILE A 204 -16.35 31.31 -6.47
CA ILE A 204 -16.50 30.80 -5.10
C ILE A 204 -17.54 29.69 -5.13
N ASP A 205 -17.45 28.79 -4.15
CA ASP A 205 -18.38 27.69 -4.04
C ASP A 205 -19.83 28.16 -3.81
N GLN A 206 -20.81 27.28 -4.04
CA GLN A 206 -22.23 27.63 -3.93
C GLN A 206 -22.64 28.08 -2.53
N GLN A 207 -21.94 27.61 -1.49
CA GLN A 207 -22.17 28.05 -0.13
C GLN A 207 -21.27 29.23 0.24
N GLY A 208 -20.38 29.70 -0.63
CA GLY A 208 -19.59 30.90 -0.46
C GLY A 208 -20.47 32.15 -0.32
N THR A 209 -19.92 33.21 0.26
CA THR A 209 -20.65 34.46 0.45
C THR A 209 -19.72 35.65 0.28
N ILE A 210 -20.20 36.67 -0.42
CA ILE A 210 -19.60 38.00 -0.45
C ILE A 210 -20.65 38.98 0.08
N PHE A 211 -20.25 39.94 0.91
CA PHE A 211 -21.11 41.06 1.23
C PHE A 211 -20.36 42.39 1.25
N LEU A 212 -21.12 43.44 0.99
CA LEU A 212 -20.78 44.83 1.32
C LEU A 212 -21.81 45.30 2.37
N ALA A 213 -21.32 45.85 3.47
CA ALA A 213 -22.15 46.32 4.57
C ALA A 213 -21.64 47.66 5.11
N LEU A 214 -22.52 48.40 5.79
CA LEU A 214 -22.11 49.54 6.61
C LEU A 214 -21.32 49.05 7.83
N HIS A 215 -20.58 49.96 8.47
CA HIS A 215 -19.79 49.67 9.67
C HIS A 215 -20.63 49.16 10.86
N ASP A 216 -21.93 49.46 10.90
CA ASP A 216 -22.89 48.94 11.90
C ASP A 216 -23.43 47.53 11.57
N GLY A 217 -22.95 46.93 10.48
CA GLY A 217 -23.36 45.61 10.01
C GLY A 217 -24.58 45.60 9.10
N THR A 218 -25.16 46.74 8.74
CA THR A 218 -26.29 46.80 7.81
C THR A 218 -25.86 46.35 6.41
N ILE A 219 -26.47 45.27 5.90
CA ILE A 219 -26.14 44.69 4.59
C ILE A 219 -26.59 45.63 3.47
N LEU A 220 -25.67 46.00 2.58
CA LEU A 220 -25.95 46.77 1.36
C LEU A 220 -26.06 45.87 0.13
N VAL A 221 -25.12 44.94 -0.01
CA VAL A 221 -25.03 44.01 -1.14
C VAL A 221 -24.62 42.65 -0.61
N ARG A 222 -25.16 41.58 -1.20
CA ARG A 222 -24.81 40.20 -0.86
C ARG A 222 -24.80 39.32 -2.09
N ARG A 223 -23.85 38.40 -2.16
CA ARG A 223 -23.87 37.20 -2.99
C ARG A 223 -23.89 35.94 -2.10
N PRO A 224 -24.73 34.93 -2.38
CA PRO A 224 -25.84 34.98 -3.34
C PRO A 224 -26.85 36.07 -2.96
N PHE A 225 -27.50 36.66 -3.97
CA PHE A 225 -28.44 37.76 -3.75
C PHE A 225 -29.70 37.25 -3.06
N ASP A 226 -30.06 37.90 -1.96
CA ASP A 226 -31.29 37.66 -1.22
C ASP A 226 -31.82 39.01 -0.72
N GLU A 227 -32.90 39.47 -1.35
CA GLU A 227 -33.53 40.75 -1.05
C GLU A 227 -34.05 40.85 0.40
N ALA A 228 -34.45 39.73 1.02
CA ALA A 228 -34.97 39.72 2.39
C ALA A 228 -33.90 40.05 3.45
N LEU A 229 -32.62 39.85 3.09
CA LEU A 229 -31.47 40.13 3.95
C LEU A 229 -30.91 41.55 3.74
N ILE A 230 -31.21 42.20 2.62
CA ILE A 230 -30.76 43.56 2.37
C ILE A 230 -31.33 44.51 3.42
N GLY A 231 -30.48 45.36 4.00
CA GLY A 231 -30.83 46.26 5.10
C GLY A 231 -30.94 45.58 6.47
N LYS A 232 -30.76 44.26 6.59
CA LYS A 232 -30.65 43.58 7.90
C LYS A 232 -29.26 43.79 8.49
N SER A 233 -29.17 43.76 9.82
CA SER A 233 -27.91 43.96 10.53
C SER A 233 -27.19 42.65 10.85
N LEU A 234 -25.89 42.64 10.57
CA LEU A 234 -24.93 41.60 10.94
C LEU A 234 -24.17 41.92 12.25
N ALA A 235 -24.55 42.96 12.99
CA ALA A 235 -23.82 43.45 14.17
C ALA A 235 -23.57 42.37 15.24
N LYS A 236 -24.48 41.40 15.37
CA LYS A 236 -24.38 40.28 16.32
C LYS A 236 -23.45 39.15 15.85
N GLY A 237 -23.02 39.19 14.59
CA GLY A 237 -22.12 38.20 14.02
C GLY A 237 -20.68 38.46 14.44
N ARG A 238 -19.92 37.38 14.61
CA ARG A 238 -18.53 37.39 15.10
C ARG A 238 -17.63 38.41 14.41
N ILE A 239 -17.80 38.63 13.10
CA ILE A 239 -17.03 39.64 12.36
C ILE A 239 -17.24 41.03 12.96
N PHE A 240 -18.49 41.47 13.15
CA PHE A 240 -18.79 42.81 13.65
C PHE A 240 -18.66 42.93 15.17
N SER A 241 -18.96 41.87 15.92
CA SER A 241 -18.98 41.91 17.39
C SER A 241 -17.61 41.66 18.04
N GLU A 242 -16.75 40.84 17.43
CA GLU A 242 -15.48 40.41 18.03
C GLU A 242 -14.25 40.82 17.21
N LEU A 243 -14.29 40.68 15.88
CA LEU A 243 -13.10 40.80 15.05
C LEU A 243 -12.82 42.24 14.58
N LEU A 244 -13.83 42.89 13.98
CA LEU A 244 -13.75 44.26 13.46
C LEU A 244 -13.38 45.32 14.51
N PRO A 245 -13.83 45.22 15.78
CA PRO A 245 -13.39 46.15 16.83
C PRO A 245 -11.90 46.04 17.17
N VAL A 246 -11.29 44.88 16.92
CA VAL A 246 -9.88 44.61 17.24
C VAL A 246 -8.96 44.96 16.08
N SER A 247 -9.39 44.67 14.84
CA SER A 247 -8.60 44.94 13.64
C SER A 247 -9.49 45.34 12.47
N ALA A 248 -9.03 46.31 11.66
CA ALA A 248 -9.73 46.72 10.44
C ALA A 248 -9.77 45.62 9.38
N THR A 249 -8.84 44.66 9.44
CA THR A 249 -8.78 43.53 8.51
C THR A 249 -8.48 42.25 9.25
N GLY A 250 -9.02 41.14 8.78
CA GLY A 250 -8.68 39.85 9.34
C GLY A 250 -9.25 38.70 8.55
N THR A 251 -8.77 37.53 8.93
CA THR A 251 -9.12 36.24 8.36
C THR A 251 -9.51 35.28 9.48
N GLY A 252 -10.29 34.26 9.15
CA GLY A 252 -10.53 33.15 10.05
C GLY A 252 -11.77 32.34 9.73
N MET A 253 -11.88 31.20 10.39
CA MET A 253 -13.08 30.38 10.32
C MET A 253 -14.21 31.02 11.12
N VAL A 254 -15.29 31.38 10.43
CA VAL A 254 -16.47 32.02 11.02
C VAL A 254 -17.72 31.23 10.65
N LYS A 255 -18.55 30.95 11.66
CA LYS A 255 -19.89 30.41 11.46
C LYS A 255 -20.86 31.56 11.21
N SER A 256 -21.55 31.51 10.08
CA SER A 256 -22.51 32.54 9.68
C SER A 256 -23.76 32.53 10.57
N ILE A 257 -24.21 33.71 10.99
CA ILE A 257 -25.46 33.88 11.74
C ILE A 257 -26.71 33.81 10.85
N VAL A 258 -26.53 33.84 9.52
CA VAL A 258 -27.62 33.87 8.55
C VAL A 258 -28.08 32.45 8.19
N ASP A 259 -27.12 31.56 7.95
CA ASP A 259 -27.36 30.20 7.43
C ASP A 259 -26.63 29.10 8.22
N GLY A 260 -25.85 29.45 9.25
CA GLY A 260 -25.16 28.49 10.11
C GLY A 260 -23.96 27.80 9.47
N VAL A 261 -23.60 28.10 8.21
CA VAL A 261 -22.48 27.46 7.53
C VAL A 261 -21.15 28.05 8.02
N GLU A 262 -20.19 27.16 8.26
CA GLU A 262 -18.83 27.50 8.69
C GLU A 262 -17.94 27.78 7.48
N ARG A 263 -17.32 28.95 7.44
CA ARG A 263 -16.59 29.46 6.27
C ARG A 263 -15.23 30.02 6.64
N MET A 264 -14.26 29.87 5.75
CA MET A 264 -13.04 30.69 5.80
C MET A 264 -13.43 32.08 5.32
N SER A 265 -13.47 33.05 6.23
CA SER A 265 -13.88 34.42 5.96
C SER A 265 -12.69 35.36 6.04
N ALA A 266 -12.62 36.30 5.09
CA ALA A 266 -11.76 37.45 5.16
C ALA A 266 -12.61 38.71 5.11
N TYR A 267 -12.32 39.67 5.98
CA TYR A 267 -13.02 40.95 6.04
C TYR A 267 -12.05 42.12 5.98
N ARG A 268 -12.55 43.25 5.47
CA ARG A 268 -11.82 44.50 5.37
C ARG A 268 -12.77 45.67 5.58
N LYS A 269 -12.49 46.46 6.61
CA LYS A 269 -13.02 47.80 6.79
C LYS A 269 -12.29 48.75 5.86
N MET A 270 -13.04 49.64 5.20
CA MET A 270 -12.51 50.69 4.36
C MET A 270 -12.16 51.91 5.24
N ASP A 271 -11.07 52.60 4.90
CA ASP A 271 -10.56 53.71 5.73
C ASP A 271 -11.35 55.01 5.50
N LYS A 272 -11.70 55.29 4.24
CA LYS A 272 -12.35 56.54 3.82
C LYS A 272 -13.86 56.52 4.00
N TYR A 273 -14.49 55.39 3.68
CA TYR A 273 -15.94 55.22 3.74
C TYR A 273 -16.34 54.24 4.85
N PRO A 274 -17.50 54.40 5.51
CA PRO A 274 -17.95 53.56 6.63
C PRO A 274 -18.48 52.20 6.15
N LEU A 275 -17.68 51.51 5.34
CA LEU A 275 -18.01 50.29 4.63
C LEU A 275 -17.10 49.15 5.07
N VAL A 276 -17.68 47.95 5.06
CA VAL A 276 -17.01 46.70 5.36
C VAL A 276 -17.34 45.71 4.27
N VAL A 277 -16.30 45.15 3.67
CA VAL A 277 -16.40 44.06 2.71
C VAL A 277 -15.98 42.76 3.37
N MET A 278 -16.66 41.69 3.00
CA MET A 278 -16.32 40.34 3.41
C MET A 278 -16.42 39.39 2.25
N ALA A 279 -15.44 38.51 2.11
CA ALA A 279 -15.48 37.36 1.21
C ALA A 279 -15.24 36.08 2.00
N ALA A 280 -16.03 35.05 1.71
CA ALA A 280 -15.94 33.78 2.39
C ALA A 280 -16.20 32.60 1.47
N VAL A 281 -15.40 31.55 1.65
CA VAL A 281 -15.59 30.25 1.01
C VAL A 281 -15.95 29.21 2.08
N SER A 282 -16.79 28.23 1.74
CA SER A 282 -17.16 27.19 2.71
C SER A 282 -15.95 26.37 3.14
N LYS A 283 -15.99 25.86 4.37
CA LYS A 283 -14.97 24.93 4.87
C LYS A 283 -14.82 23.71 3.98
N GLU A 284 -15.93 23.23 3.41
CA GLU A 284 -15.95 22.10 2.49
C GLU A 284 -15.16 22.41 1.23
N ALA A 285 -15.39 23.58 0.62
CA ALA A 285 -14.63 24.02 -0.56
C ALA A 285 -13.15 24.26 -0.24
N ALA A 286 -12.84 24.92 0.88
CA ALA A 286 -11.47 25.16 1.33
C ALA A 286 -10.69 23.85 1.55
N LEU A 287 -11.37 22.77 1.95
CA LEU A 287 -10.77 21.45 2.19
C LEU A 287 -11.08 20.43 1.08
N ALA A 288 -11.69 20.82 -0.03
CA ALA A 288 -12.15 19.89 -1.06
C ALA A 288 -10.98 19.12 -1.69
N SER A 289 -9.86 19.80 -1.95
CA SER A 289 -8.63 19.17 -2.43
C SER A 289 -8.05 18.20 -1.40
N TRP A 290 -8.05 18.59 -0.12
CA TRP A 290 -7.57 17.75 0.97
C TRP A 290 -8.41 16.47 1.12
N TYR A 291 -9.73 16.53 0.99
CA TYR A 291 -10.58 15.32 1.00
C TYR A 291 -10.27 14.39 -0.18
N LYS A 292 -9.96 14.93 -1.36
CA LYS A 292 -9.53 14.15 -2.52
C LYS A 292 -8.15 13.52 -2.30
N ASP A 293 -7.23 14.23 -1.65
CA ASP A 293 -5.92 13.69 -1.32
C ASP A 293 -6.05 12.57 -0.27
N MET A 294 -6.94 12.72 0.72
CA MET A 294 -7.24 11.68 1.69
C MET A 294 -7.82 10.40 1.05
N SER A 295 -8.73 10.53 0.08
CA SER A 295 -9.29 9.38 -0.61
C SER A 295 -8.24 8.67 -1.49
N ARG A 296 -7.33 9.41 -2.10
CA ARG A 296 -6.15 8.85 -2.81
C ARG A 296 -5.20 8.11 -1.87
N SER A 297 -4.92 8.66 -0.69
CA SER A 297 -4.10 8.00 0.34
C SER A 297 -4.73 6.69 0.82
N PHE A 298 -6.07 6.64 0.96
CA PHE A 298 -6.78 5.41 1.31
C PHE A 298 -6.61 4.31 0.24
N ILE A 299 -6.73 4.67 -1.04
CA ILE A 299 -6.51 3.74 -2.16
C ILE A 299 -5.06 3.23 -2.15
N THR A 300 -4.09 4.12 -1.90
CA THR A 300 -2.66 3.76 -1.81
C THR A 300 -2.40 2.80 -0.65
N GLY A 301 -3.03 3.03 0.50
CA GLY A 301 -2.97 2.12 1.65
C GLY A 301 -3.50 0.73 1.33
N ILE A 302 -4.65 0.61 0.66
CA ILE A 302 -5.19 -0.67 0.21
C ILE A 302 -4.20 -1.38 -0.72
N LEU A 303 -3.61 -0.66 -1.68
CA LEU A 303 -2.64 -1.22 -2.61
C LEU A 303 -1.39 -1.74 -1.89
N LEU A 304 -0.86 -1.01 -0.91
CA LEU A 304 0.29 -1.44 -0.11
C LEU A 304 -0.03 -2.69 0.73
N ILE A 305 -1.23 -2.78 1.30
CA ILE A 305 -1.71 -3.98 2.02
C ILE A 305 -1.80 -5.16 1.05
N ALA A 306 -2.32 -4.96 -0.16
CA ALA A 306 -2.41 -6.01 -1.17
C ALA A 306 -1.01 -6.49 -1.62
N VAL A 307 -0.04 -5.58 -1.83
CA VAL A 307 1.34 -5.93 -2.17
C VAL A 307 2.01 -6.72 -1.04
N ALA A 308 1.84 -6.30 0.22
CA ALA A 308 2.36 -7.03 1.37
C ALA A 308 1.71 -8.42 1.51
N GLY A 309 0.39 -8.51 1.30
CA GLY A 309 -0.36 -9.77 1.30
C GLY A 309 0.09 -10.74 0.19
N PHE A 310 0.32 -10.22 -1.02
CA PHE A 310 0.86 -11.01 -2.12
C PHE A 310 2.29 -11.49 -1.84
N GLY A 311 3.15 -10.63 -1.29
CA GLY A 311 4.49 -11.00 -0.86
C GLY A 311 4.49 -12.12 0.19
N LEU A 312 3.57 -12.05 1.17
CA LEU A 312 3.35 -13.10 2.17
C LEU A 312 2.88 -14.41 1.53
N ALA A 313 1.94 -14.36 0.58
CA ALA A 313 1.45 -15.52 -0.14
C ALA A 313 2.56 -16.20 -0.96
N LEU A 314 3.39 -15.43 -1.67
CA LEU A 314 4.54 -15.96 -2.41
C LEU A 314 5.56 -16.63 -1.51
N ILE A 315 5.89 -16.03 -0.36
CA ILE A 315 6.81 -16.64 0.61
C ILE A 315 6.23 -17.94 1.16
N ARG A 316 4.91 -17.98 1.43
CA ARG A 316 4.23 -19.20 1.86
C ARG A 316 4.30 -20.28 0.77
N GLN A 317 4.07 -19.91 -0.49
CA GLN A 317 4.14 -20.83 -1.63
C GLN A 317 5.54 -21.44 -1.76
N ILE A 318 6.58 -20.60 -1.74
CA ILE A 318 7.98 -21.05 -1.85
C ILE A 318 8.35 -22.01 -0.69
N ARG A 319 7.82 -21.80 0.52
CA ARG A 319 8.06 -22.72 1.65
C ARG A 319 7.44 -24.10 1.41
N ILE A 320 6.19 -24.13 0.96
CA ILE A 320 5.49 -25.37 0.64
C ILE A 320 6.23 -26.12 -0.47
N ASP A 321 6.66 -25.42 -1.52
CA ASP A 321 7.40 -26.03 -2.64
C ASP A 321 8.74 -26.62 -2.16
N LEU A 322 9.47 -25.93 -1.29
CA LEU A 322 10.73 -26.45 -0.72
C LEU A 322 10.52 -27.65 0.21
N GLU A 323 9.42 -27.68 0.98
CA GLU A 323 9.09 -28.81 1.86
C GLU A 323 8.68 -30.04 1.06
N THR A 324 7.86 -29.86 0.01
CA THR A 324 7.46 -30.94 -0.89
C THR A 324 8.64 -31.53 -1.65
N GLU A 325 9.56 -30.71 -2.15
CA GLU A 325 10.80 -31.18 -2.80
C GLU A 325 11.67 -32.03 -1.86
N ARG A 326 11.75 -31.65 -0.58
CA ARG A 326 12.49 -32.43 0.44
C ARG A 326 11.82 -33.77 0.72
N ALA A 327 10.51 -33.77 0.96
CA ALA A 327 9.75 -34.99 1.23
C ALA A 327 9.84 -35.97 0.04
N LEU A 328 9.79 -35.45 -1.19
CA LEU A 328 9.95 -36.27 -2.40
C LEU A 328 11.34 -36.90 -2.48
N ARG A 329 12.41 -36.14 -2.18
CA ARG A 329 13.78 -36.67 -2.14
C ARG A 329 13.95 -37.76 -1.08
N GLU A 330 13.40 -37.55 0.11
CA GLU A 330 13.47 -38.52 1.20
C GLU A 330 12.72 -39.82 0.84
N SER A 331 11.52 -39.71 0.25
CA SER A 331 10.76 -40.86 -0.23
C SER A 331 11.49 -41.61 -1.34
N HIS A 332 12.14 -40.89 -2.27
CA HIS A 332 12.90 -41.51 -3.35
C HIS A 332 14.07 -42.34 -2.81
N HIS A 333 14.83 -41.80 -1.85
CA HIS A 333 15.91 -42.53 -1.20
C HIS A 333 15.44 -43.75 -0.40
N ALA A 334 14.29 -43.66 0.29
CA ALA A 334 13.73 -44.79 1.02
C ALA A 334 13.32 -45.93 0.07
N LEU A 335 12.70 -45.60 -1.06
CA LEU A 335 12.32 -46.57 -2.10
C LEU A 335 13.54 -47.25 -2.73
N GLU A 336 14.60 -46.50 -3.01
CA GLU A 336 15.85 -47.05 -3.54
C GLU A 336 16.47 -48.09 -2.59
N LYS A 337 16.46 -47.81 -1.27
CA LYS A 337 17.01 -48.74 -0.28
C LYS A 337 16.20 -50.05 -0.20
N MET A 338 14.87 -49.96 -0.10
CA MET A 338 14.00 -51.15 -0.04
C MET A 338 14.09 -52.01 -1.31
N ALA A 339 14.39 -51.41 -2.47
CA ALA A 339 14.56 -52.14 -3.72
C ALA A 339 15.87 -52.96 -3.81
N MET A 340 16.82 -52.76 -2.89
CA MET A 340 18.15 -53.39 -2.93
C MET A 340 18.37 -54.47 -1.86
N GLU A 341 17.49 -54.57 -0.85
CA GLU A 341 17.56 -55.58 0.21
C GLU A 341 16.58 -56.74 -0.05
N ASP A 342 16.86 -57.93 0.50
CA ASP A 342 15.96 -59.08 0.51
C ASP A 342 14.99 -59.00 1.69
N SER A 343 13.70 -59.19 1.43
CA SER A 343 12.63 -58.95 2.41
C SER A 343 12.57 -59.97 3.55
N LEU A 344 13.17 -61.15 3.40
CA LEU A 344 13.18 -62.18 4.44
C LEU A 344 14.38 -62.04 5.38
N THR A 345 15.56 -61.81 4.81
CA THR A 345 16.85 -61.91 5.52
C THR A 345 17.47 -60.57 5.86
N GLY A 346 17.05 -59.48 5.20
CA GLY A 346 17.69 -58.16 5.33
C GLY A 346 19.08 -58.08 4.68
N LEU A 347 19.57 -59.16 4.06
CA LEU A 347 20.78 -59.13 3.23
C LEU A 347 20.53 -58.34 1.96
N ALA A 348 21.59 -57.96 1.25
CA ALA A 348 21.44 -57.45 -0.11
C ALA A 348 20.73 -58.49 -1.00
N ASN A 349 19.90 -58.05 -1.93
CA ASN A 349 19.26 -58.94 -2.89
C ASN A 349 20.14 -59.17 -4.13
N ARG A 350 19.75 -60.14 -4.95
CA ARG A 350 20.46 -60.48 -6.20
C ARG A 350 20.70 -59.27 -7.11
N ARG A 351 19.79 -58.28 -7.16
CA ARG A 351 19.97 -57.07 -7.97
C ARG A 351 21.14 -56.22 -7.47
N GLN A 352 21.24 -56.03 -6.16
CA GLN A 352 22.39 -55.32 -5.56
C GLN A 352 23.70 -56.08 -5.80
N PHE A 353 23.68 -57.41 -5.73
CA PHE A 353 24.85 -58.23 -6.07
C PHE A 353 25.32 -58.06 -7.50
N ASP A 354 24.42 -58.16 -8.49
CA ASP A 354 24.79 -58.02 -9.91
C ASP A 354 25.41 -56.65 -10.20
N MET A 355 24.94 -55.60 -9.53
CA MET A 355 25.50 -54.26 -9.62
C MET A 355 26.88 -54.18 -8.95
N ALA A 356 26.99 -54.66 -7.70
CA ALA A 356 28.23 -54.62 -6.93
C ALA A 356 29.33 -55.46 -7.58
N LEU A 357 29.02 -56.67 -8.04
CA LEU A 357 29.96 -57.56 -8.71
C LEU A 357 30.55 -56.91 -9.97
N LYS A 358 29.73 -56.26 -10.80
CA LYS A 358 30.21 -55.54 -12.00
C LYS A 358 31.15 -54.38 -11.64
N ALA A 359 30.79 -53.62 -10.61
CA ALA A 359 31.59 -52.50 -10.12
C ALA A 359 32.94 -52.98 -9.54
N GLU A 360 32.92 -54.03 -8.73
CA GLU A 360 34.11 -54.57 -8.07
C GLU A 360 35.04 -55.31 -9.04
N ILE A 361 34.53 -56.00 -10.06
CA ILE A 361 35.38 -56.54 -11.15
C ILE A 361 36.17 -55.42 -11.82
N SER A 362 35.51 -54.28 -12.09
CA SER A 362 36.14 -53.12 -12.71
C SER A 362 37.14 -52.44 -11.76
N ARG A 363 36.85 -52.39 -10.45
CA ARG A 363 37.77 -51.88 -9.43
C ARG A 363 39.00 -52.77 -9.29
N ALA A 364 38.81 -54.06 -9.07
CA ALA A 364 39.87 -55.06 -8.90
C ALA A 364 40.79 -55.13 -10.12
N ARG A 365 40.24 -55.01 -11.34
CA ARG A 365 41.04 -54.93 -12.57
C ARG A 365 41.94 -53.69 -12.62
N ARG A 366 41.45 -52.51 -12.19
CA ARG A 366 42.27 -51.29 -12.17
C ARG A 366 43.32 -51.32 -11.06
N ALA A 367 42.97 -51.84 -9.90
CA ALA A 367 43.85 -51.90 -8.74
C ALA A 367 44.82 -53.10 -8.77
N GLN A 368 44.62 -54.06 -9.69
CA GLN A 368 45.32 -55.35 -9.72
C GLN A 368 45.19 -56.14 -8.40
N THR A 369 44.04 -56.02 -7.74
CA THR A 369 43.72 -56.72 -6.49
C THR A 369 42.86 -57.95 -6.75
N SER A 370 42.85 -58.89 -5.79
CA SER A 370 42.03 -60.10 -5.87
C SER A 370 40.57 -59.81 -5.55
N LEU A 371 39.66 -60.55 -6.14
CA LEU A 371 38.22 -60.51 -5.84
C LEU A 371 37.75 -61.93 -5.53
N GLY A 372 37.29 -62.14 -4.30
CA GLY A 372 36.72 -63.40 -3.83
C GLY A 372 35.20 -63.43 -3.96
N ILE A 373 34.66 -64.59 -4.29
CA ILE A 373 33.23 -64.90 -4.25
C ILE A 373 33.03 -66.24 -3.54
N ILE A 374 32.03 -66.28 -2.66
CA ILE A 374 31.60 -67.48 -1.96
C ILE A 374 30.14 -67.73 -2.36
N MET A 375 29.85 -68.91 -2.90
CA MET A 375 28.49 -69.39 -3.11
C MET A 375 28.15 -70.40 -2.01
N ILE A 376 27.07 -70.15 -1.27
CA ILE A 376 26.68 -70.91 -0.09
C ILE A 376 25.27 -71.44 -0.30
N ASP A 377 25.04 -72.69 0.10
CA ASP A 377 23.72 -73.28 0.11
C ASP A 377 23.52 -74.12 1.37
N ILE A 378 22.30 -74.05 1.93
CA ILE A 378 21.92 -74.80 3.12
C ILE A 378 21.73 -76.27 2.76
N ASP A 379 22.52 -77.14 3.38
CA ASP A 379 22.54 -78.55 3.06
C ASP A 379 21.19 -79.20 3.41
N HIS A 380 20.67 -79.99 2.46
CA HIS A 380 19.42 -80.73 2.61
C HIS A 380 18.20 -79.84 2.95
N PHE A 381 18.23 -78.54 2.64
CA PHE A 381 17.19 -77.59 3.03
C PHE A 381 15.77 -77.96 2.57
N LYS A 382 15.62 -78.58 1.39
CA LYS A 382 14.32 -79.12 0.96
C LYS A 382 13.77 -80.14 1.96
N ARG A 383 14.60 -81.05 2.46
CA ARG A 383 14.20 -82.03 3.48
C ARG A 383 13.90 -81.35 4.82
N TYR A 384 14.62 -80.29 5.16
CA TYR A 384 14.33 -79.47 6.33
C TYR A 384 12.91 -78.87 6.24
N ASN A 385 12.57 -78.27 5.10
CA ASN A 385 11.23 -77.73 4.85
C ASN A 385 10.14 -78.81 4.83
N ASP A 386 10.41 -79.96 4.20
CA ASP A 386 9.47 -81.07 4.15
C ASP A 386 9.16 -81.62 5.57
N LEU A 387 10.10 -81.51 6.51
CA LEU A 387 9.98 -82.01 7.88
C LEU A 387 9.39 -80.97 8.86
N TYR A 388 9.84 -79.72 8.79
CA TYR A 388 9.51 -78.67 9.77
C TYR A 388 8.55 -77.59 9.23
N GLY A 389 8.24 -77.64 7.94
CA GLY A 389 7.40 -76.66 7.25
C GLY A 389 8.15 -75.39 6.85
N HIS A 390 7.62 -74.69 5.84
CA HIS A 390 8.20 -73.46 5.31
C HIS A 390 8.43 -72.34 6.36
N PRO A 391 7.54 -72.08 7.34
CA PRO A 391 7.81 -71.06 8.35
C PRO A 391 9.07 -71.33 9.19
N ALA A 392 9.32 -72.60 9.54
CA ALA A 392 10.55 -72.98 10.24
C ALA A 392 11.77 -72.90 9.32
N GLY A 393 11.58 -73.17 8.03
CA GLY A 393 12.56 -72.93 6.97
C GLY A 393 12.99 -71.48 6.86
N ASP A 394 12.03 -70.56 6.86
CA ASP A 394 12.27 -69.12 6.78
C ASP A 394 13.09 -68.62 7.98
N GLU A 395 12.77 -69.07 9.19
CA GLU A 395 13.57 -68.76 10.40
C GLU A 395 14.98 -69.38 10.32
N CYS A 396 15.11 -70.58 9.76
CA CYS A 396 16.41 -71.20 9.49
C CYS A 396 17.24 -70.36 8.51
N ILE A 397 16.65 -69.89 7.40
CA ILE A 397 17.33 -69.01 6.44
C ILE A 397 17.77 -67.72 7.11
N LYS A 398 16.93 -67.09 7.94
CA LYS A 398 17.30 -65.86 8.68
C LYS A 398 18.49 -66.10 9.60
N ALA A 399 18.47 -67.17 10.38
CA ALA A 399 19.55 -67.51 11.31
C ALA A 399 20.87 -67.80 10.57
N VAL A 400 20.81 -68.52 9.45
CA VAL A 400 21.97 -68.76 8.58
C VAL A 400 22.47 -67.45 7.96
N ALA A 401 21.59 -66.60 7.45
CA ALA A 401 21.93 -65.30 6.88
C ALA A 401 22.62 -64.38 7.90
N GLU A 402 22.12 -64.32 9.13
CA GLU A 402 22.73 -63.58 10.23
C GLU A 402 24.12 -64.14 10.59
N ALA A 403 24.27 -65.47 10.64
CA ALA A 403 25.55 -66.12 10.88
C ALA A 403 26.58 -65.82 9.78
N VAL A 404 26.15 -65.82 8.51
CA VAL A 404 26.99 -65.45 7.36
C VAL A 404 27.38 -63.96 7.43
N LEU A 405 26.43 -63.07 7.72
CA LEU A 405 26.67 -61.63 7.85
C LEU A 405 27.64 -61.32 9.00
N SER A 406 27.58 -62.06 10.11
CA SER A 406 28.52 -61.90 11.23
C SER A 406 29.98 -62.24 10.84
N CYS A 407 30.17 -63.00 9.76
CA CYS A 407 31.49 -63.36 9.23
C CYS A 407 32.02 -62.35 8.19
N THR A 408 31.17 -61.47 7.65
CA THR A 408 31.57 -60.37 6.76
C THR A 408 31.98 -59.16 7.59
N ARG A 409 33.26 -59.08 7.94
CA ARG A 409 33.77 -58.13 8.96
C ARG A 409 34.15 -56.76 8.38
N ARG A 410 34.33 -56.63 7.07
CA ARG A 410 34.73 -55.36 6.44
C ARG A 410 33.51 -54.68 5.83
N ALA A 411 33.48 -53.35 5.89
CA ALA A 411 32.41 -52.54 5.29
C ALA A 411 32.29 -52.69 3.76
N VAL A 412 33.29 -53.29 3.10
CA VAL A 412 33.30 -53.57 1.65
C VAL A 412 32.85 -55.00 1.31
N ASP A 413 32.73 -55.89 2.31
CA ASP A 413 32.20 -57.23 2.10
C ASP A 413 30.68 -57.12 1.89
N LEU A 414 30.14 -57.89 0.95
CA LEU A 414 28.70 -57.86 0.64
C LEU A 414 28.11 -59.26 0.73
N ALA A 415 27.31 -59.51 1.76
CA ALA A 415 26.48 -60.71 1.89
C ALA A 415 25.13 -60.49 1.22
N VAL A 416 24.71 -61.48 0.43
CA VAL A 416 23.58 -61.37 -0.49
C VAL A 416 22.74 -62.63 -0.40
N ARG A 417 21.42 -62.52 -0.31
CA ARG A 417 20.55 -63.65 -0.63
C ARG A 417 20.38 -63.73 -2.15
N TYR A 418 21.03 -64.72 -2.76
CA TYR A 418 21.11 -64.86 -4.21
C TYR A 418 19.93 -65.66 -4.78
N GLY A 419 19.41 -66.61 -4.01
CA GLY A 419 18.29 -67.50 -4.35
C GLY A 419 17.40 -67.82 -3.13
N GLY A 420 16.63 -68.90 -3.19
CA GLY A 420 15.72 -69.31 -2.10
C GLY A 420 16.47 -69.53 -0.77
N GLU A 421 17.40 -70.46 -0.79
CA GLU A 421 18.29 -70.85 0.31
C GLU A 421 19.76 -70.54 0.03
N GLU A 422 20.04 -69.91 -1.12
CA GLU A 422 21.38 -69.61 -1.62
C GLU A 422 21.83 -68.24 -1.13
N ILE A 423 23.00 -68.20 -0.50
CA ILE A 423 23.64 -66.97 -0.03
C ILE A 423 24.97 -66.80 -0.77
N THR A 424 25.22 -65.60 -1.28
CA THR A 424 26.48 -65.26 -1.94
C THR A 424 27.19 -64.19 -1.13
N VAL A 425 28.51 -64.33 -0.99
CA VAL A 425 29.35 -63.30 -0.38
C VAL A 425 30.39 -62.82 -1.38
N LEU A 426 30.40 -61.50 -1.62
CA LEU A 426 31.43 -60.83 -2.41
C LEU A 426 32.49 -60.25 -1.47
N LEU A 427 33.75 -60.59 -1.72
CA LEU A 427 34.90 -60.21 -0.88
C LEU A 427 35.94 -59.45 -1.72
N PRO A 428 35.85 -58.11 -1.80
CA PRO A 428 36.87 -57.30 -2.46
C PRO A 428 38.24 -57.44 -1.78
N ASP A 429 39.31 -57.36 -2.56
CA ASP A 429 40.71 -57.43 -2.09
C ASP A 429 40.97 -58.66 -1.21
N THR A 430 40.54 -59.83 -1.70
CA THR A 430 40.64 -61.11 -0.98
C THR A 430 41.09 -62.19 -1.94
N ASP A 431 42.21 -62.83 -1.60
CA ASP A 431 42.79 -63.93 -2.36
C ASP A 431 42.17 -65.28 -1.97
N ASP A 432 42.64 -66.37 -2.58
CA ASP A 432 42.07 -67.70 -2.37
C ASP A 432 42.14 -68.16 -0.92
N ALA A 433 43.25 -67.89 -0.23
CA ALA A 433 43.40 -68.25 1.18
C ALA A 433 42.42 -67.47 2.06
N GLY A 434 42.30 -66.16 1.83
CA GLY A 434 41.34 -65.31 2.55
C GLY A 434 39.89 -65.72 2.31
N THR A 435 39.50 -65.94 1.05
CA THR A 435 38.14 -66.33 0.67
C THR A 435 37.77 -67.68 1.26
N HIS A 436 38.70 -68.65 1.22
CA HIS A 436 38.51 -69.97 1.83
C HIS A 436 38.35 -69.87 3.35
N GLN A 437 39.20 -69.07 4.02
CA GLN A 437 39.11 -68.88 5.47
C GLN A 437 37.80 -68.23 5.91
N VAL A 438 37.28 -67.27 5.14
CA VAL A 438 35.99 -66.64 5.41
C VAL A 438 34.84 -67.64 5.25
N ALA A 439 34.88 -68.50 4.22
CA ALA A 439 33.90 -69.57 4.04
C ALA A 439 33.94 -70.61 5.18
N GLU A 440 35.13 -71.01 5.63
CA GLU A 440 35.28 -71.91 6.78
C GLU A 440 34.73 -71.30 8.08
N ASN A 441 34.93 -69.99 8.27
CA ASN A 441 34.34 -69.29 9.41
C ASN A 441 32.80 -69.29 9.35
N MET A 442 32.22 -69.14 8.16
CA MET A 442 30.77 -69.21 7.96
C MET A 442 30.22 -70.60 8.26
N LEU A 443 30.86 -71.67 7.79
CA LEU A 443 30.48 -73.04 8.13
C LEU A 443 30.46 -73.26 9.64
N ASN A 444 31.53 -72.83 10.32
CA ASN A 444 31.63 -72.98 11.76
C ASN A 444 30.62 -72.10 12.52
N ALA A 445 30.30 -70.91 12.01
CA ALA A 445 29.26 -70.05 12.58
C ALA A 445 27.88 -70.70 12.47
N VAL A 446 27.54 -71.29 11.33
CA VAL A 446 26.28 -72.01 11.13
C VAL A 446 26.21 -73.27 12.00
N ARG A 447 27.27 -74.08 12.06
CA ARG A 447 27.32 -75.26 12.94
C ARG A 447 27.09 -74.90 14.41
N LYS A 448 27.64 -73.76 14.86
CA LYS A 448 27.46 -73.25 16.24
C LYS A 448 26.04 -72.84 16.58
N LEU A 449 25.19 -72.56 15.59
CA LEU A 449 23.76 -72.33 15.83
C LEU A 449 23.06 -73.59 16.36
N ALA A 450 23.62 -74.78 16.09
CA ALA A 450 23.12 -76.07 16.54
C ALA A 450 21.61 -76.29 16.27
N ILE A 451 21.10 -75.73 15.16
CA ILE A 451 19.70 -75.87 14.75
C ILE A 451 19.46 -77.32 14.37
N LEU A 452 18.49 -77.98 15.01
CA LEU A 452 18.17 -79.39 14.78
C LEU A 452 17.70 -79.62 13.35
N HIS A 453 18.33 -80.55 12.63
CA HIS A 453 17.88 -81.05 11.34
C HIS A 453 17.92 -82.59 11.33
N GLU A 454 16.82 -83.24 11.72
CA GLU A 454 16.75 -84.72 11.79
C GLU A 454 16.92 -85.39 10.42
N GLY A 455 16.52 -84.72 9.34
CA GLY A 455 16.74 -85.14 7.95
C GLY A 455 18.19 -85.02 7.46
N ASN A 456 19.11 -84.49 8.27
CA ASN A 456 20.55 -84.52 8.01
C ASN A 456 21.21 -85.69 8.75
N GLU A 457 21.43 -86.78 8.02
CA GLU A 457 21.96 -88.05 8.54
C GLU A 457 23.37 -87.91 9.16
N ASN A 458 24.14 -86.89 8.73
CA ASN A 458 25.46 -86.56 9.23
C ASN A 458 25.37 -85.41 10.24
N GLY A 459 25.24 -85.73 11.53
CA GLY A 459 25.36 -84.75 12.62
C GLY A 459 24.05 -84.12 13.12
N ARG A 460 22.91 -84.38 12.46
CA ARG A 460 21.54 -83.96 12.85
C ARG A 460 21.35 -82.47 13.10
N ILE A 461 22.19 -81.62 12.52
CA ILE A 461 22.08 -80.16 12.60
C ILE A 461 22.06 -79.54 11.21
N VAL A 462 21.60 -78.29 11.11
CA VAL A 462 21.72 -77.50 9.88
C VAL A 462 23.20 -77.24 9.59
N THR A 463 23.62 -77.56 8.37
CA THR A 463 24.96 -77.29 7.85
C THR A 463 24.85 -76.52 6.53
N ILE A 464 25.96 -75.92 6.11
CA ILE A 464 26.06 -75.27 4.80
C ILE A 464 27.24 -75.86 4.02
N SER A 465 27.09 -75.96 2.72
CA SER A 465 28.20 -76.18 1.80
C SER A 465 28.59 -74.86 1.16
N ALA A 466 29.88 -74.66 0.92
CA ALA A 466 30.38 -73.44 0.28
C ALA A 466 31.34 -73.75 -0.87
N GLY A 467 31.08 -73.12 -2.02
CA GLY A 467 32.00 -73.05 -3.14
C GLY A 467 32.73 -71.73 -3.15
N VAL A 468 34.05 -71.73 -3.13
CA VAL A 468 34.86 -70.51 -3.14
C VAL A 468 35.60 -70.36 -4.45
N PHE A 469 35.66 -69.14 -4.95
CA PHE A 469 36.50 -68.78 -6.10
C PHE A 469 37.08 -67.38 -5.88
N SER A 470 38.38 -67.21 -6.06
CA SER A 470 38.98 -65.88 -6.14
C SER A 470 39.86 -65.78 -7.36
N CYS A 471 39.97 -64.57 -7.90
CA CYS A 471 40.95 -64.29 -8.93
C CYS A 471 41.31 -62.82 -8.93
N VAL A 472 42.46 -62.48 -9.52
CA VAL A 472 42.73 -61.12 -9.98
C VAL A 472 42.13 -61.00 -11.38
N PRO A 473 41.06 -60.21 -11.60
CA PRO A 473 40.34 -60.20 -12.88
C PRO A 473 41.21 -59.71 -14.06
N LYS A 474 41.78 -60.62 -14.86
CA LYS A 474 42.63 -60.32 -16.02
C LYS A 474 41.92 -60.60 -17.35
N GLY A 475 42.12 -59.72 -18.34
CA GLY A 475 41.59 -59.87 -19.70
C GLY A 475 40.06 -59.85 -19.82
N LYS A 476 39.54 -60.26 -20.99
CA LYS A 476 38.08 -60.30 -21.28
C LYS A 476 37.36 -61.53 -20.70
N GLY A 477 38.09 -62.53 -20.19
CA GLY A 477 37.52 -63.78 -19.66
C GLY A 477 36.97 -63.68 -18.23
N ALA A 478 37.48 -62.76 -17.41
CA ALA A 478 37.01 -62.53 -16.04
C ALA A 478 35.72 -61.68 -16.01
N THR A 479 34.60 -62.30 -16.41
CA THR A 479 33.25 -61.73 -16.40
C THR A 479 32.48 -62.15 -15.14
N SER A 480 31.42 -61.41 -14.78
CA SER A 480 30.53 -61.77 -13.67
C SER A 480 30.04 -63.22 -13.76
N GLN A 481 29.67 -63.66 -14.97
CA GLN A 481 29.20 -65.03 -15.21
C GLN A 481 30.28 -66.08 -14.92
N HIS A 482 31.54 -65.78 -15.25
CA HIS A 482 32.64 -66.70 -14.99
C HIS A 482 32.89 -66.87 -13.49
N LEU A 483 32.96 -65.77 -12.72
CA LEU A 483 33.18 -65.81 -11.28
C LEU A 483 32.06 -66.58 -10.56
N ILE A 484 30.80 -66.28 -10.90
CA ILE A 484 29.63 -66.96 -10.34
C ILE A 484 29.67 -68.46 -10.68
N LYS A 485 29.91 -68.80 -11.94
CA LYS A 485 29.94 -70.20 -12.40
C LYS A 485 31.06 -71.00 -11.73
N SER A 486 32.24 -70.41 -11.54
CA SER A 486 33.35 -71.11 -10.88
C SER A 486 33.10 -71.35 -9.39
N ALA A 487 32.46 -70.41 -8.68
CA ALA A 487 32.02 -70.63 -7.31
C ALA A 487 30.89 -71.67 -7.21
N ASP A 488 29.94 -71.66 -8.15
CA ASP A 488 28.84 -72.61 -8.24
C ASP A 488 29.32 -74.05 -8.53
N GLU A 489 30.25 -74.23 -9.47
CA GLU A 489 30.89 -75.53 -9.75
C GLU A 489 31.63 -76.07 -8.51
N ALA A 490 32.28 -75.19 -7.76
CA ALA A 490 32.94 -75.55 -6.50
C ALA A 490 31.91 -75.93 -5.41
N LEU A 491 30.79 -75.22 -5.31
CA LEU A 491 29.70 -75.53 -4.38
C LEU A 491 29.07 -76.89 -4.71
N TYR A 492 28.86 -77.17 -6.00
CA TYR A 492 28.40 -78.47 -6.46
C TYR A 492 29.37 -79.59 -6.05
N ALA A 493 30.68 -79.36 -6.17
CA ALA A 493 31.70 -80.30 -5.73
C ALA A 493 31.68 -80.52 -4.20
N ALA A 494 31.49 -79.46 -3.40
CA ALA A 494 31.31 -79.60 -1.95
C ALA A 494 30.09 -80.47 -1.61
N LYS A 495 28.95 -80.26 -2.29
CA LYS A 495 27.74 -81.06 -2.10
C LYS A 495 27.94 -82.52 -2.51
N ALA A 496 28.64 -82.78 -3.61
CA ALA A 496 28.91 -84.13 -4.10
C ALA A 496 29.89 -84.90 -3.20
N ALA A 497 30.84 -84.19 -2.58
CA ALA A 497 31.84 -84.79 -1.71
C ALA A 497 31.32 -85.16 -0.31
N GLY A 498 30.04 -84.92 -0.02
CA GLY A 498 29.40 -85.27 1.23
C GLY A 498 28.96 -84.09 2.10
N ARG A 499 28.90 -82.87 1.52
CA ARG A 499 28.35 -81.65 2.15
C ARG A 499 29.11 -81.18 3.40
N ASP A 500 28.65 -80.09 4.02
CA ASP A 500 29.21 -79.49 5.23
C ASP A 500 30.73 -79.20 5.10
N ARG A 501 31.12 -78.61 3.97
CA ARG A 501 32.53 -78.29 3.65
C ARG A 501 32.68 -77.14 2.67
N VAL A 502 33.89 -76.62 2.62
CA VAL A 502 34.32 -75.64 1.62
C VAL A 502 35.10 -76.34 0.50
N TYR A 503 34.75 -76.07 -0.77
CA TYR A 503 35.52 -76.54 -1.92
C TYR A 503 36.07 -75.36 -2.74
N PRO A 504 37.35 -75.43 -3.18
CA PRO A 504 37.87 -74.58 -4.24
C PRO A 504 37.46 -75.09 -5.63
N PRO A 505 37.62 -74.30 -6.71
CA PRO A 505 37.40 -74.77 -8.08
C PRO A 505 38.30 -75.97 -8.40
N LEU A 506 37.76 -76.95 -9.13
CA LEU A 506 38.56 -78.07 -9.66
C LEU A 506 39.59 -77.52 -10.64
N SER A 507 40.88 -77.53 -10.27
CA SER A 507 41.96 -77.29 -11.22
C SER A 507 41.91 -78.39 -12.29
N LYS A 508 41.61 -78.03 -13.54
CA LYS A 508 41.97 -78.90 -14.67
C LYS A 508 43.49 -79.06 -14.61
N MET A 509 43.95 -80.28 -14.31
CA MET A 509 45.32 -80.70 -14.61
C MET A 509 45.62 -80.49 -16.09
#